data_AF-A0A382ZPP8-F1
#
_entry.id   AF-A0A382ZPP8-F1
#
_cell.length_a   1.000
_cell.length_b   1.000
_cell.length_c   1.000
_cell.angle_alpha   90.00
_cell.angle_beta   90.00
_cell.angle_gamma   90.00
#
_symmetry.space_group_name_H-M   'P 1'
#
loop_
_entity.id
_entity.type
_entity.pdbx_description
1 polymer ?
#
loop_
_entity_poly.entity_id
_entity_poly.type
_entity_poly.pdbx_seq_one_letter_code
_entity_poly.pdbx_strand_id
1 'polypeptide(L)'
;IVEGIAKAHNVKSSFSYFTRTNMTINSAAQVDVAMQAARTVVGKDMVDGNCEPKLFSEDFSQMALVRPGCYILIGNGTEGAHGQSLHSSNYDFNDELLVIGSSYWSELVYQRLSSS
;
A
#
# COMPACT_ATOMS: atom_id res chain seq x y z
N ILE A 1 19.17 21.91 12.02
CA ILE A 1 19.60 22.70 10.82
C ILE A 1 19.07 24.12 10.90
N VAL A 2 17.74 24.34 10.84
CA VAL A 2 17.12 25.68 10.84
C VAL A 2 17.63 26.56 11.98
N GLU A 3 17.55 26.10 13.22
CA GLU A 3 18.01 26.86 14.39
C GLU A 3 19.51 27.16 14.36
N GLY A 4 20.33 26.18 13.95
CA GLY A 4 21.78 26.33 13.89
C GLY A 4 22.21 27.40 12.87
N ILE A 5 21.59 27.39 11.69
CA ILE A 5 21.81 28.42 10.66
C ILE A 5 21.33 29.79 11.16
N ALA A 6 20.15 29.84 11.78
CA ALA A 6 19.60 31.09 12.30
C ALA A 6 20.52 31.74 13.34
N LYS A 7 21.04 30.94 14.29
CA LYS A 7 22.01 31.41 15.30
C LYS A 7 23.32 31.89 14.66
N ALA A 8 23.86 31.16 13.69
CA ALA A 8 25.12 31.53 13.02
C ALA A 8 25.04 32.89 12.30
N HIS A 9 23.85 33.26 11.83
CA HIS A 9 23.60 34.52 11.13
C HIS A 9 22.91 35.59 11.99
N ASN A 10 22.78 35.37 13.31
CA ASN A 10 22.12 36.29 14.24
C ASN A 10 20.69 36.70 13.82
N VAL A 11 19.93 35.75 13.27
CA VAL A 11 18.53 35.93 12.86
C VAL A 11 17.61 35.03 13.67
N LYS A 12 16.33 35.41 13.79
CA LYS A 12 15.29 34.59 14.42
C LYS A 12 14.60 33.72 13.38
N SER A 13 14.26 32.49 13.74
CA SER A 13 13.50 31.56 12.90
C SER A 13 12.33 30.93 13.66
N SER A 14 11.24 30.65 12.97
CA SER A 14 10.15 29.77 13.43
C SER A 14 9.98 28.65 12.42
N PHE A 15 9.71 27.44 12.89
CA PHE A 15 9.53 26.27 12.04
C PHE A 15 8.33 25.46 12.52
N SER A 16 7.48 25.06 11.57
CA SER A 16 6.38 24.14 11.80
C SER A 16 6.38 23.08 10.70
N TYR A 17 5.97 21.86 11.07
CA TYR A 17 5.92 20.72 10.17
C TYR A 17 4.58 20.01 10.36
N PHE A 18 3.86 19.81 9.26
CA PHE A 18 2.56 19.15 9.25
C PHE A 18 2.59 18.06 8.18
N THR A 19 2.28 16.83 8.58
CA THR A 19 2.08 15.72 7.64
C THR A 19 0.59 15.66 7.28
N ARG A 20 0.27 15.60 5.98
CA ARG A 20 -1.13 15.43 5.54
C ARG A 20 -1.60 13.98 5.64
N THR A 21 -0.68 13.03 5.55
CA THR A 21 -0.99 11.60 5.49
C THR A 21 -0.11 10.85 6.48
N ASN A 22 -0.70 9.88 7.15
CA ASN A 22 0.04 8.98 8.04
C ASN A 22 0.76 7.91 7.20
N MET A 23 1.70 7.20 7.83
CA MET A 23 2.30 6.03 7.19
C MET A 23 1.28 4.89 7.15
N THR A 24 1.14 4.25 5.99
CA THR A 24 0.32 3.05 5.85
C THR A 24 1.08 1.85 6.39
N ILE A 25 0.80 1.47 7.64
CA ILE A 25 1.44 0.33 8.31
C ILE A 25 0.46 -0.84 8.35
N ASN A 26 0.81 -1.94 7.68
CA ASN A 26 0.04 -3.16 7.72
C ASN A 26 0.24 -3.89 9.06
N SER A 27 -0.85 -4.39 9.64
CA SER A 27 -0.81 -5.20 10.85
C SER A 27 -0.44 -6.65 10.51
N ALA A 28 0.53 -7.23 11.22
CA ALA A 28 1.09 -8.55 10.88
C ALA A 28 0.04 -9.66 10.71
N ALA A 29 -0.92 -9.76 11.65
CA ALA A 29 -1.98 -10.77 11.55
C ALA A 29 -2.89 -10.59 10.32
N GLN A 30 -3.11 -9.35 9.89
CA GLN A 30 -3.90 -9.06 8.69
C GLN A 30 -3.09 -9.32 7.41
N VAL A 31 -1.77 -9.14 7.45
CA VAL A 31 -0.86 -9.56 6.35
C VAL A 31 -0.94 -11.08 6.17
N ASP A 32 -0.88 -11.87 7.24
CA ASP A 32 -0.96 -13.33 7.16
C ASP A 32 -2.25 -13.81 6.49
N VAL A 33 -3.37 -13.21 6.90
CA VAL A 33 -4.69 -13.47 6.30
C VAL A 33 -4.72 -13.08 4.82
N ALA A 34 -4.25 -11.87 4.48
CA ALA A 34 -4.24 -11.38 3.10
C ALA A 34 -3.37 -12.26 2.21
N MET A 35 -2.18 -12.65 2.69
CA MET A 35 -1.31 -13.60 1.99
C MET A 35 -2.01 -14.94 1.76
N GLN A 36 -2.71 -15.48 2.75
CA GLN A 36 -3.38 -16.77 2.60
C GLN A 36 -4.45 -16.73 1.50
N ALA A 37 -5.27 -15.68 1.47
CA ALA A 37 -6.26 -15.48 0.39
C ALA A 37 -5.59 -15.32 -0.97
N ALA A 38 -4.54 -14.48 -1.08
CA ALA A 38 -3.80 -14.29 -2.32
C ALA A 38 -3.18 -15.59 -2.83
N ARG A 39 -2.57 -16.39 -1.95
CA ARG A 39 -1.94 -17.68 -2.30
C ARG A 39 -2.95 -18.69 -2.81
N THR A 40 -4.18 -18.70 -2.29
CA THR A 40 -5.24 -19.56 -2.82
C THR A 40 -5.61 -19.18 -4.26
N VAL A 41 -5.63 -17.88 -4.57
CA VAL A 41 -6.07 -17.39 -5.89
C VAL A 41 -4.98 -17.49 -6.96
N VAL A 42 -3.75 -17.04 -6.66
CA VAL A 42 -2.67 -16.93 -7.67
C VAL A 42 -1.53 -17.93 -7.48
N GLY A 43 -1.59 -18.74 -6.42
CA GLY A 43 -0.51 -19.65 -6.05
C GLY A 43 0.59 -18.99 -5.22
N LYS A 44 1.34 -19.80 -4.48
CA LYS A 44 2.35 -19.34 -3.51
C LYS A 44 3.50 -18.54 -4.12
N ASP A 45 3.90 -18.89 -5.34
CA ASP A 45 5.08 -18.33 -6.00
C ASP A 45 4.80 -16.94 -6.59
N MET A 46 3.53 -16.53 -6.66
CA MET A 46 3.07 -15.24 -7.18
C MET A 46 2.77 -14.21 -6.08
N VAL A 47 3.12 -14.51 -4.81
CA VAL A 47 2.81 -13.65 -3.66
C VAL A 47 4.09 -13.28 -2.91
N ASP A 48 4.39 -11.98 -2.87
CA ASP A 48 5.44 -11.41 -2.02
C ASP A 48 4.80 -10.70 -0.82
N GLY A 49 4.91 -11.32 0.36
CA GLY A 49 4.43 -10.77 1.62
C GLY A 49 5.39 -9.77 2.28
N ASN A 50 6.61 -9.64 1.76
CA ASN A 50 7.66 -8.79 2.31
C ASN A 50 8.19 -7.81 1.25
N CYS A 51 7.27 -7.26 0.45
CA CYS A 51 7.64 -6.30 -0.58
C CYS A 51 8.23 -5.02 0.04
N GLU A 52 9.16 -4.40 -0.65
CA GLU A 52 9.78 -3.15 -0.21
C GLU A 52 8.73 -2.03 0.00
N PRO A 53 8.88 -1.21 1.05
CA PRO A 53 8.03 -0.05 1.29
C PRO A 53 7.91 0.85 0.07
N LYS A 54 6.70 1.38 -0.16
CA LYS A 54 6.45 2.29 -1.29
C LYS A 54 6.52 3.75 -0.85
N LEU A 55 6.97 4.60 -1.76
CA LEU A 55 7.16 6.03 -1.50
C LEU A 55 5.90 6.87 -1.69
N PHE A 56 4.83 6.30 -2.25
CA PHE A 56 3.56 7.00 -2.40
C PHE A 56 2.80 7.01 -1.07
N SER A 57 2.02 8.06 -0.86
CA SER A 57 1.11 8.17 0.28
C SER A 57 -0.23 7.51 -0.03
N GLU A 58 -0.91 6.98 0.98
CA GLU A 58 -2.23 6.38 0.85
C GLU A 58 -3.09 6.73 2.08
N ASP A 59 -4.34 7.14 1.85
CA ASP A 59 -5.25 7.58 2.92
C ASP A 59 -5.85 6.42 3.73
N PHE A 60 -5.73 5.19 3.23
CA PHE A 60 -5.96 3.96 3.99
C PHE A 60 -5.20 3.93 5.31
N SER A 61 -4.06 4.65 5.40
CA SER A 61 -3.35 4.88 6.66
C SER A 61 -4.26 5.39 7.79
N GLN A 62 -5.26 6.22 7.49
CA GLN A 62 -6.23 6.71 8.47
C GLN A 62 -7.15 5.59 8.97
N MET A 63 -7.56 4.68 8.09
CA MET A 63 -8.36 3.50 8.48
C MET A 63 -7.53 2.55 9.35
N ALA A 64 -6.28 2.32 8.97
CA ALA A 64 -5.35 1.44 9.68
C ALA A 64 -5.01 1.93 11.11
N LEU A 65 -5.13 3.24 11.38
CA LEU A 65 -5.00 3.78 12.74
C LEU A 65 -6.17 3.40 13.66
N VAL A 66 -7.35 3.15 13.10
CA VAL A 66 -8.57 2.86 13.87
C VAL A 66 -8.76 1.35 14.04
N ARG A 67 -8.42 0.55 13.03
CA ARG A 67 -8.55 -0.91 13.06
C ARG A 67 -7.34 -1.58 12.40
N PRO A 68 -6.88 -2.73 12.93
CA PRO A 68 -5.88 -3.54 12.27
C PRO A 68 -6.31 -3.87 10.84
N GLY A 69 -5.46 -3.53 9.87
CA GLY A 69 -5.75 -3.67 8.44
C GLY A 69 -4.50 -4.07 7.66
N CYS A 70 -4.72 -4.49 6.41
CA CYS A 70 -3.67 -4.74 5.45
C CYS A 70 -4.07 -4.14 4.10
N TYR A 71 -3.27 -3.18 3.65
CA TYR A 71 -3.31 -2.63 2.30
C TYR A 71 -2.40 -3.47 1.41
N ILE A 72 -2.94 -4.00 0.33
CA ILE A 72 -2.23 -4.87 -0.61
C ILE A 72 -2.02 -4.17 -1.95
N LEU A 73 -1.04 -4.68 -2.71
CA LEU A 73 -0.78 -4.26 -4.08
C LEU A 73 -1.01 -5.43 -5.02
N ILE A 74 -1.51 -5.13 -6.22
CA ILE A 74 -1.62 -6.08 -7.32
C ILE A 74 -0.66 -5.65 -8.44
N GLY A 75 0.10 -6.61 -8.98
CA GLY A 75 1.07 -6.33 -10.03
C GLY A 75 0.38 -6.06 -11.37
N ASN A 76 0.36 -4.79 -11.81
CA ASN A 76 -0.22 -4.39 -13.10
C ASN A 76 0.60 -4.93 -14.30
N GLY A 77 1.93 -4.95 -14.15
CA GLY A 77 2.89 -5.31 -15.18
C GLY A 77 4.18 -4.51 -15.01
N THR A 78 5.27 -4.94 -15.64
CA THR A 78 6.57 -4.24 -15.58
C THR A 78 7.06 -3.76 -16.96
N GLU A 79 6.35 -4.13 -18.02
CA GLU A 79 6.75 -3.89 -19.40
C GLU A 79 5.56 -3.39 -20.24
N GLY A 80 5.85 -2.79 -21.39
CA GLY A 80 4.84 -2.35 -22.35
C GLY A 80 3.83 -1.34 -21.80
N ALA A 81 2.57 -1.50 -22.20
CA ALA A 81 1.46 -0.63 -21.78
C ALA A 81 1.16 -0.75 -20.27
N HIS A 82 1.35 -1.92 -19.68
CA HIS A 82 1.02 -2.16 -18.27
C HIS A 82 2.17 -1.87 -17.29
N GLY A 83 3.36 -1.58 -17.80
CA GLY A 83 4.53 -1.14 -17.01
C GLY A 83 4.56 0.37 -16.73
N GLN A 84 3.56 1.13 -17.19
CA GLN A 84 3.51 2.57 -16.96
C GLN A 84 3.24 2.88 -15.48
N SER A 85 3.88 3.92 -14.95
CA SER A 85 3.68 4.35 -13.57
C SER A 85 2.27 4.91 -13.35
N LEU A 86 1.75 4.72 -12.13
CA LEU A 86 0.53 5.40 -11.69
C LEU A 86 0.68 6.92 -11.91
N HIS A 87 -0.41 7.57 -12.31
CA HIS A 87 -0.48 8.98 -12.73
C HIS A 87 0.15 9.34 -14.09
N SER A 88 0.72 8.38 -14.83
CA SER A 88 1.12 8.66 -16.21
C SER A 88 -0.11 8.94 -17.09
N SER A 89 0.01 9.86 -18.05
CA SER A 89 -1.07 10.22 -18.97
C SER A 89 -1.47 9.08 -19.92
N ASN A 90 -0.57 8.11 -20.10
CA ASN A 90 -0.74 6.89 -20.87
C ASN A 90 -0.82 5.64 -19.98
N TYR A 91 -1.16 5.79 -18.69
CA TYR A 91 -1.38 4.64 -17.81
C TYR A 91 -2.48 3.74 -18.38
N ASP A 92 -2.18 2.45 -18.50
CA ASP A 92 -3.09 1.44 -19.02
C ASP A 92 -3.22 0.28 -18.01
N PHE A 93 -4.43 0.15 -17.46
CA PHE A 93 -4.72 -0.90 -16.49
C PHE A 93 -4.80 -2.26 -17.19
N ASN A 94 -4.20 -3.29 -16.59
CA ASN A 94 -4.28 -4.63 -17.15
C ASN A 94 -5.63 -5.28 -16.81
N ASP A 95 -6.56 -5.28 -17.77
CA ASP A 95 -7.90 -5.85 -17.62
C ASP A 95 -7.93 -7.35 -17.27
N GLU A 96 -6.85 -8.10 -17.57
CA GLU A 96 -6.73 -9.51 -17.16
C GLU A 96 -6.74 -9.66 -15.63
N LEU A 97 -6.42 -8.58 -14.89
CA LEU A 97 -6.40 -8.57 -13.42
C LEU A 97 -7.78 -8.40 -12.79
N LEU A 98 -8.82 -8.05 -13.55
CA LEU A 98 -10.16 -7.83 -13.01
C LEU A 98 -10.70 -9.09 -12.31
N VAL A 99 -10.52 -10.26 -12.93
CA VAL A 99 -10.95 -11.54 -12.33
C VAL A 99 -10.07 -11.89 -11.14
N ILE A 100 -8.76 -11.74 -11.24
CA ILE A 100 -7.83 -12.03 -10.13
C ILE A 100 -8.15 -11.17 -8.90
N GLY A 101 -8.33 -9.85 -9.10
CA GLY A 101 -8.64 -8.91 -8.02
C GLY A 101 -9.99 -9.21 -7.35
N SER A 102 -11.03 -9.50 -8.14
CA SER A 102 -12.35 -9.84 -7.59
C SER A 102 -12.36 -11.21 -6.89
N SER A 103 -11.63 -12.20 -7.42
CA SER A 103 -11.43 -13.49 -6.76
C SER A 103 -10.67 -13.35 -5.44
N TYR A 104 -9.63 -12.51 -5.37
CA TYR A 104 -8.91 -12.24 -4.11
C TYR A 104 -9.85 -11.74 -3.01
N TRP A 105 -10.67 -10.73 -3.30
CA TRP A 105 -11.60 -10.19 -2.29
C TRP A 105 -12.67 -11.21 -1.89
N SER A 106 -13.19 -11.98 -2.86
CA SER A 106 -14.17 -13.03 -2.58
C SER A 106 -13.59 -14.12 -1.68
N GLU A 107 -12.39 -14.58 -1.98
CA GLU A 107 -11.67 -15.58 -1.19
C GLU A 107 -11.31 -15.07 0.21
N LEU A 108 -10.84 -13.82 0.30
CA LEU A 108 -10.55 -13.18 1.59
C LEU A 108 -11.79 -13.15 2.49
N VAL A 109 -12.92 -12.70 1.96
CA VAL A 109 -14.19 -12.64 2.69
C VAL A 109 -14.65 -14.05 3.06
N TYR A 110 -14.58 -15.01 2.13
CA TYR A 110 -14.91 -16.41 2.40
C TYR A 110 -14.08 -16.97 3.55
N GLN A 111 -12.75 -16.89 3.51
CA GLN A 111 -11.90 -17.40 4.59
C GLN A 111 -12.15 -16.72 5.93
N ARG A 112 -12.55 -15.43 5.93
CA ARG A 112 -12.79 -14.67 7.15
C ARG A 112 -14.16 -14.88 7.77
N LEU A 113 -15.17 -15.21 6.98
CA LEU A 113 -16.56 -15.28 7.42
C LEU A 113 -17.19 -16.68 7.36
N SER A 114 -16.57 -17.66 6.69
CA SER A 114 -17.14 -19.01 6.52
C SER A 114 -17.00 -19.93 7.74
N SER A 115 -16.72 -19.36 8.92
CA SER A 115 -16.75 -20.07 10.20
C SER A 115 -17.76 -19.42 11.14
N SER A 116 -19.00 -19.28 10.65
CA SER A 116 -20.21 -19.07 11.44
C SER A 116 -21.21 -20.17 11.12
#